data_AF-A0A2E0FLF8-F1
#
_entry.id   AF-A0A2E0FLF8-F1
#
_cell.length_a   1.000
_cell.length_b   1.000
_cell.length_c   1.000
_cell.angle_alpha   90.00
_cell.angle_beta   90.00
_cell.angle_gamma   90.00
#
_symmetry.space_group_name_H-M   'P 1'
#
loop_
_entity.id
_entity.type
_entity.pdbx_description
1 polymer ?
#
loop_
_entity_poly.entity_id
_entity_poly.type
_entity_poly.pdbx_seq_one_letter_code
_entity_poly.pdbx_strand_id
1 'polypeptide(L)'
;MKKYKINRTGKENIPSDETIEKFKNFSKLQVRYDEVVKRNKLPLYKNPKMFLFLLIIALAAYFIAMEISKEPENTEETPTERTD
;
A
#
# COMPACT_ATOMS: atom_id res chain seq x y z
N MET A 1 -25.38 -11.93 -13.91
CA MET A 1 -25.64 -12.80 -12.73
C MET A 1 -25.27 -14.23 -13.06
N LYS A 2 -24.50 -14.92 -12.20
CA LYS A 2 -24.16 -16.33 -12.39
C LYS A 2 -25.44 -17.17 -12.31
N LYS A 3 -25.69 -18.03 -13.29
CA LYS A 3 -26.83 -18.97 -13.28
C LYS A 3 -26.39 -20.24 -12.56
N TYR A 4 -27.00 -20.52 -11.42
CA TYR A 4 -26.73 -21.73 -10.64
C TYR A 4 -27.70 -22.83 -11.06
N LYS A 5 -27.18 -24.05 -11.29
CA LYS A 5 -27.98 -25.24 -11.59
C LYS A 5 -28.27 -25.98 -10.29
N ILE A 6 -29.55 -26.15 -9.96
CA ILE A 6 -29.97 -26.92 -8.79
C ILE A 6 -29.84 -28.40 -9.14
N ASN A 7 -29.01 -29.13 -8.41
CA ASN A 7 -28.85 -30.58 -8.58
C ASN A 7 -30.07 -31.28 -7.96
N ARG A 8 -31.10 -31.55 -8.77
CA ARG A 8 -32.30 -32.32 -8.36
C ARG A 8 -32.13 -33.84 -8.55
N THR A 9 -31.05 -34.26 -9.19
CA THR A 9 -30.68 -35.67 -9.36
C THR A 9 -29.92 -36.11 -8.11
N GLY A 10 -30.35 -37.18 -7.44
CA GLY A 10 -29.81 -37.67 -6.16
C GLY A 10 -28.36 -38.19 -6.18
N LYS A 11 -27.52 -37.68 -7.10
CA LYS A 11 -26.07 -37.88 -7.07
C LYS A 11 -25.47 -36.77 -6.22
N GLU A 12 -24.99 -37.15 -5.04
CA GLU A 12 -24.24 -36.24 -4.17
C GLU A 12 -22.96 -35.82 -4.90
N ASN A 13 -22.83 -34.53 -5.20
CA ASN A 13 -21.55 -33.95 -5.61
C ASN A 13 -20.71 -33.75 -4.35
N ILE A 14 -20.19 -34.86 -3.83
CA ILE A 14 -19.21 -34.82 -2.74
C ILE A 14 -17.92 -34.30 -3.37
N PRO A 15 -17.32 -33.22 -2.84
CA PRO A 15 -16.02 -32.77 -3.30
C PRO A 15 -14.98 -33.87 -3.13
N SER A 16 -14.00 -33.95 -4.05
CA SER A 16 -12.91 -34.92 -3.96
C SER A 16 -12.19 -34.83 -2.61
N ASP A 17 -11.73 -35.97 -2.08
CA ASP A 17 -11.04 -36.08 -0.79
C ASP A 17 -9.85 -35.12 -0.67
N GLU A 18 -9.12 -34.90 -1.76
CA GLU A 18 -8.02 -33.91 -1.83
C GLU A 18 -8.49 -32.48 -1.58
N THR A 19 -9.72 -32.17 -1.98
CA THR A 19 -10.33 -30.84 -1.74
C THR A 19 -10.76 -30.73 -0.30
N ILE A 20 -11.33 -31.78 0.27
CA ILE A 20 -11.72 -31.83 1.69
C ILE A 20 -10.49 -31.65 2.58
N GLU A 21 -9.39 -32.33 2.27
CA GLU A 21 -8.15 -32.30 3.04
C GLU A 21 -7.49 -30.91 3.05
N LYS A 22 -7.57 -30.16 1.95
CA LYS A 22 -7.07 -28.77 1.85
C LYS A 22 -7.72 -27.81 2.86
N PHE A 23 -9.00 -28.02 3.17
CA PHE A 23 -9.77 -27.17 4.08
C PHE A 23 -9.92 -27.76 5.50
N LYS A 24 -9.51 -29.01 5.71
CA LYS A 24 -9.54 -29.68 7.02
C LYS A 24 -8.55 -29.07 8.02
N ASN A 25 -7.48 -28.44 7.53
CA ASN A 25 -6.49 -27.79 8.39
C ASN A 25 -6.97 -26.38 8.82
N PHE A 26 -7.72 -26.33 9.91
CA PHE A 26 -8.25 -25.09 10.48
C PHE A 26 -7.17 -24.09 10.88
N SER A 27 -6.00 -24.54 11.35
CA SER A 27 -4.88 -23.67 11.69
C SER A 27 -4.37 -22.90 10.47
N LYS A 28 -4.23 -23.59 9.33
CA LYS A 28 -3.82 -22.97 8.07
C LYS A 28 -4.88 -22.02 7.52
N LEU A 29 -6.16 -22.36 7.72
CA LEU A 29 -7.28 -21.49 7.34
C LEU A 29 -7.32 -20.21 8.17
N GLN A 30 -7.08 -20.32 9.48
CA GLN A 30 -7.06 -19.18 10.40
C GLN A 30 -5.88 -18.24 10.13
N VAL A 31 -4.68 -18.75 9.83
CA VAL A 31 -3.53 -17.91 9.44
C VAL A 31 -3.83 -17.11 8.17
N ARG A 32 -4.42 -17.76 7.16
CA ARG A 32 -4.83 -17.07 5.92
C ARG A 32 -5.94 -16.05 6.16
N TYR A 33 -6.90 -16.36 7.03
CA TYR A 33 -7.95 -15.43 7.41
C TYR A 33 -7.38 -14.22 8.15
N ASP A 34 -6.48 -14.44 9.10
CA ASP A 34 -5.80 -13.40 9.84
C ASP A 34 -4.93 -12.53 8.91
N GLU A 35 -4.22 -13.11 7.94
CA GLU A 35 -3.46 -12.33 6.95
C GLU A 35 -4.34 -11.39 6.09
N VAL A 36 -5.57 -11.83 5.77
CA VAL A 36 -6.51 -11.07 4.93
C VAL A 36 -7.34 -10.07 5.73
N VAL A 37 -7.71 -10.41 6.97
CA VAL A 37 -8.62 -9.60 7.80
C VAL A 37 -7.87 -8.73 8.81
N LYS A 38 -6.76 -9.21 9.41
CA LYS A 38 -5.89 -8.33 10.19
C LYS A 38 -5.04 -7.53 9.21
N ARG A 39 -5.36 -6.26 9.10
CA ARG A 39 -4.53 -5.29 8.37
C ARG A 39 -3.13 -5.33 8.96
N ASN A 40 -2.19 -5.90 8.22
CA ASN A 40 -0.78 -5.93 8.57
C ASN A 40 -0.19 -4.52 8.42
N LYS A 41 -0.60 -3.57 9.29
CA LYS A 41 0.01 -2.24 9.39
C LYS A 41 1.34 -2.39 10.10
N LEU A 42 2.31 -3.06 9.49
CA LEU A 42 3.69 -2.83 9.92
C LEU A 42 3.95 -1.33 9.71
N PRO A 43 4.24 -0.57 10.77
CA PRO A 43 4.52 0.85 10.61
C PRO A 43 5.76 1.02 9.74
N LEU A 44 5.78 2.06 8.90
CA LEU A 44 6.78 2.22 7.85
C LEU A 44 8.23 2.15 8.37
N TYR A 45 8.47 2.62 9.59
CA TYR A 45 9.80 2.60 10.23
C TYR A 45 10.30 1.19 10.60
N LYS A 46 9.41 0.19 10.73
CA LYS A 46 9.83 -1.19 11.07
C LYS A 46 10.47 -1.93 9.89
N ASN A 47 10.25 -1.46 8.66
CA ASN A 47 10.91 -2.02 7.50
C ASN A 47 12.19 -1.21 7.21
N PRO A 48 13.40 -1.80 7.35
CA PRO A 48 14.65 -1.05 7.21
C PRO A 48 14.81 -0.43 5.81
N LYS A 49 14.28 -1.07 4.76
CA LYS A 49 14.32 -0.53 3.40
C LYS A 49 13.43 0.70 3.24
N MET A 50 12.22 0.66 3.80
CA MET A 50 11.28 1.79 3.77
C MET A 50 11.75 2.94 4.65
N PHE A 51 12.34 2.63 5.81
CA PHE A 51 12.96 3.63 6.68
C PHE A 51 14.11 4.35 5.98
N LEU A 52 15.01 3.61 5.33
CA LEU A 52 16.12 4.20 4.58
C LEU A 52 15.62 5.08 3.43
N PHE A 53 14.58 4.65 2.72
CA PHE A 53 13.95 5.45 1.67
C PHE A 53 13.38 6.78 2.21
N LEU A 54 12.65 6.74 3.33
CA LEU A 54 12.14 7.94 3.99
C LEU A 54 13.27 8.86 4.47
N LEU A 55 14.38 8.29 4.97
CA LEU A 55 15.54 9.04 5.40
C LEU A 55 16.16 9.81 4.23
N ILE A 56 16.33 9.17 3.07
CA ILE A 56 16.85 9.82 1.86
C ILE A 56 15.92 10.97 1.41
N ILE A 57 14.60 10.77 1.44
CA ILE A 57 13.63 11.83 1.13
C ILE A 57 13.77 13.01 2.10
N ALA A 58 13.89 12.73 3.39
CA ALA A 58 14.05 13.77 4.41
C ALA A 58 15.36 14.57 4.21
N LEU A 59 16.46 13.89 3.88
CA LEU A 59 17.73 14.54 3.53
C LEU A 59 17.63 15.40 2.28
N ALA A 60 16.95 14.92 1.23
CA ALA A 60 16.74 15.70 0.02
C ALA A 60 15.91 16.97 0.30
N ALA A 61 14.82 16.83 1.06
CA ALA A 61 14.00 17.96 1.49
C ALA A 61 14.79 18.96 2.35
N TYR A 62 15.66 18.46 3.24
CA TYR A 62 16.52 19.29 4.07
C TYR A 62 17.50 20.12 3.23
N PHE A 63 18.15 19.53 2.23
CA PHE A 63 19.05 20.28 1.35
C PHE A 63 18.32 21.35 0.54
N ILE A 64 17.14 21.03 0.01
CA ILE A 64 16.31 21.99 -0.72
C ILE A 64 15.91 23.15 0.21
N ALA A 65 15.44 22.86 1.42
CA ALA A 65 15.07 23.87 2.39
C ALA A 65 16.27 24.75 2.80
N MET A 66 17.47 24.16 2.92
CA MET A 66 18.69 24.88 3.25
C MET A 66 19.10 25.85 2.13
N GLU A 67 18.92 25.46 0.87
CA GLU A 67 19.22 26.33 -0.28
C GLU A 67 18.21 27.47 -0.40
N ILE A 68 16.92 27.17 -0.26
CA ILE A 68 15.85 28.19 -0.27
C ILE A 68 16.05 29.20 0.87
N SER A 69 16.49 28.74 2.04
CA SER A 69 16.77 29.63 3.19
C SER A 69 18.06 30.45 3.03
N LYS A 70 18.90 30.13 2.04
CA LYS A 70 20.18 30.78 1.77
C LYS A 70 20.09 31.89 0.72
N GLU A 71 19.02 31.98 -0.06
CA GLU A 71 18.78 33.14 -0.93
C GLU A 71 18.34 34.34 -0.07
N PRO A 72 19.16 35.41 0.05
CA PRO A 72 18.62 36.70 0.46
C PRO A 72 17.83 37.26 -0.72
N GLU A 73 16.52 37.35 -0.56
CA GLU A 73 15.67 38.46 -1.03
C GLU A 73 16.31 39.31 -2.14
N ASN A 74 16.22 38.84 -3.40
CA ASN A 74 16.55 39.67 -4.57
C ASN A 74 15.67 39.26 -5.74
N THR A 75 14.36 39.45 -5.59
CA THR A 75 13.46 39.55 -6.73
C THR A 75 12.30 40.47 -6.40
N GLU A 76 12.57 41.77 -6.30
CA GLU A 76 11.57 42.80 -6.57
C GLU A 76 12.24 43.94 -7.33
N GLU A 77 12.29 43.85 -8.66
CA GLU A 77 12.14 45.03 -9.54
C GLU A 77 11.47 44.57 -10.84
N THR A 78 10.15 44.68 -10.85
CA THR A 78 9.32 44.71 -12.07
C THR A 78 9.64 46.01 -12.81
N PRO A 79 10.00 46.03 -14.10
CA PRO A 79 10.15 47.29 -14.82
C PRO A 79 8.75 47.84 -15.13
N THR A 80 8.29 48.80 -14.34
CA THR A 80 7.19 49.70 -14.74
C THR A 80 7.64 50.53 -15.94
N GLU A 81 7.03 50.20 -17.08
CA GLU A 81 6.57 51.08 -18.16
C GLU A 81 6.88 52.58 -17.93
N ARG A 82 7.84 53.12 -18.70
CA ARG A 82 8.01 54.58 -18.85
C ARG A 82 7.43 55.00 -20.20
N THR A 83 6.28 55.64 -20.13
CA THR A 83 5.80 56.63 -21.07
C THR A 83 6.59 57.92 -20.83
N ASP A 84 7.15 58.50 -21.89
CA ASP A 84 7.25 59.95 -22.21
C ASP A 84 8.03 60.13 -23.53
#